data_AF-A0A7I8CU01-F1
#
_entry.id   AF-A0A7I8CU01-F1
#
_cell.length_a   1.000
_cell.length_b   1.000
_cell.length_c   1.000
_cell.angle_alpha   90.00
_cell.angle_beta   90.00
_cell.angle_gamma   90.00
#
_symmetry.space_group_name_H-M   'P 1'
#
loop_
_entity.id
_entity.type
_entity.pdbx_description
1 polymer ?
#
loop_
_entity_poly.entity_id
_entity_poly.type
_entity_poly.pdbx_seq_one_letter_code
_entity_poly.pdbx_strand_id
1 'polypeptide(L)'
;MTVLPLQAPPLSFGGPVNASGTIGGSVVIDPTNFIGRAALFRGNQVTLIPPQPGEQFAFVIALNDNDTALVWSFTDTGATFVLYRDGTPTPINFRQNITASYFPFVFTAGFCRCLNNNQLIDGTSYFGFNGDRAFRLNTRNGLGTILDPFPGDPTENLAWGEAINQAGDVLGYSFKIGRPYHERIGVWGSNGVFYTYLVENESSNGLLFNDNKLIVITSFDSQGGPPISYIVPRPGVRLNLADLVVNLPAGQDLARIKDLNNHGDMIGSSTSSANFLLLRLESGDQQAYATPVVDNTWHALPSAVTIMRGRLRQQAGPAK
;
A
#
# COMPACT_ATOMS: atom_id res chain seq x y z
N MET A 1 23.13 0.61 -1.13
CA MET A 1 23.00 2.02 -0.68
C MET A 1 22.89 2.86 -1.95
N THR A 2 21.66 3.11 -2.40
CA THR A 2 21.39 3.84 -3.64
C THR A 2 21.49 5.33 -3.31
N VAL A 3 22.40 6.03 -3.98
CA VAL A 3 22.59 7.48 -3.82
C VAL A 3 21.28 8.15 -4.24
N LEU A 4 20.63 8.89 -3.33
CA LEU A 4 19.47 9.71 -3.67
C LEU A 4 19.86 10.64 -4.82
N PRO A 5 19.06 10.73 -5.88
CA PRO A 5 19.47 11.45 -7.07
C PRO A 5 19.69 12.94 -6.81
N LEU A 6 20.70 13.47 -7.50
CA LEU A 6 20.94 14.90 -7.66
C LEU A 6 19.64 15.55 -8.15
N GLN A 7 19.04 16.37 -7.28
CA GLN A 7 17.89 17.26 -7.44
C GLN A 7 16.82 16.83 -8.47
N ALA A 8 15.72 16.24 -7.98
CA ALA A 8 14.46 16.26 -8.72
C ALA A 8 14.09 17.70 -9.10
N PRO A 9 13.42 17.93 -10.25
CA PRO A 9 12.93 19.26 -10.61
C PRO A 9 12.19 19.90 -9.45
N PRO A 10 12.30 21.23 -9.24
CA PRO A 10 11.48 21.92 -8.25
C PRO A 10 10.00 21.53 -8.42
N LEU A 11 9.27 21.42 -7.30
CA LEU A 11 7.85 21.03 -7.29
C LEU A 11 7.58 19.62 -7.84
N SER A 12 8.50 18.69 -7.59
CA SER A 12 8.27 17.26 -7.80
C SER A 12 7.66 16.60 -6.56
N PHE A 13 6.76 15.65 -6.78
CA PHE A 13 6.15 14.82 -5.75
C PHE A 13 6.44 13.35 -6.06
N GLY A 14 7.02 12.64 -5.09
CA GLY A 14 7.24 11.19 -5.18
C GLY A 14 6.03 10.40 -4.66
N GLY A 15 5.85 9.20 -5.19
CA GLY A 15 4.79 8.25 -4.85
C GLY A 15 5.35 6.83 -4.76
N PRO A 16 4.76 5.84 -5.46
CA PRO A 16 5.16 4.44 -5.36
C PRO A 16 6.58 4.21 -5.90
N VAL A 17 7.27 3.21 -5.38
CA VAL A 17 8.64 2.82 -5.77
C VAL A 17 8.65 1.34 -6.12
N ASN A 18 9.40 0.93 -7.13
CA ASN A 18 9.57 -0.49 -7.47
C ASN A 18 10.96 -1.03 -7.10
N ALA A 19 11.16 -2.34 -7.28
CA ALA A 19 12.41 -3.01 -6.89
C ALA A 19 13.66 -2.53 -7.64
N SER A 20 13.52 -1.90 -8.82
CA SER A 20 14.65 -1.33 -9.55
C SER A 20 15.04 0.08 -9.08
N GLY A 21 14.27 0.66 -8.15
CA GLY A 21 14.46 2.01 -7.64
C GLY A 21 13.85 3.10 -8.53
N THR A 22 12.98 2.73 -9.47
CA THR A 22 12.13 3.71 -10.17
C THR A 22 11.10 4.23 -9.19
N ILE A 23 10.95 5.55 -9.12
CA ILE A 23 9.92 6.23 -8.31
C ILE A 23 8.87 6.77 -9.28
N GLY A 24 7.60 6.44 -9.06
CA GLY A 24 6.48 7.11 -9.72
C GLY A 24 6.08 8.37 -8.96
N GLY A 25 5.54 9.37 -9.65
CA GLY A 25 4.95 10.53 -8.99
C GLY A 25 4.44 11.57 -9.97
N SER A 26 4.68 12.85 -9.68
CA SER A 26 4.38 13.96 -10.59
C SER A 26 5.37 15.11 -10.50
N VAL A 27 5.36 15.97 -11.53
CA VAL A 27 6.08 17.24 -11.59
C VAL A 27 5.08 18.35 -11.93
N VAL A 28 5.10 19.46 -11.20
CA VAL A 28 4.33 20.66 -11.56
C VAL A 28 5.04 21.37 -12.71
N ILE A 29 4.39 21.42 -13.87
CA ILE A 29 4.94 22.04 -15.09
C ILE A 29 4.46 23.49 -15.28
N ASP A 30 3.32 23.85 -14.69
CA ASP A 30 2.81 25.21 -14.62
C ASP A 30 2.38 25.51 -13.18
N PRO A 31 3.21 26.21 -12.39
CA PRO A 31 2.89 26.53 -11.01
C PRO A 31 1.80 27.59 -10.87
N THR A 32 1.47 28.34 -11.92
CA THR A 32 0.43 29.38 -11.88
C THR A 32 -0.96 28.74 -11.97
N ASN A 33 -1.10 27.76 -12.88
CA ASN A 33 -2.34 27.03 -13.11
C ASN A 33 -2.38 25.68 -12.39
N PHE A 34 -1.35 25.36 -11.60
CA PHE A 34 -1.15 24.08 -10.91
C PHE A 34 -1.26 22.85 -11.83
N ILE A 35 -0.73 22.97 -13.06
CA ILE A 35 -0.74 21.86 -14.01
C ILE A 35 0.36 20.88 -13.63
N GLY A 36 -0.03 19.65 -13.29
CA GLY A 36 0.87 18.56 -12.92
C GLY A 36 0.94 17.49 -14.00
N ARG A 37 2.12 16.92 -14.21
CA ARG A 37 2.34 15.76 -15.10
C ARG A 37 2.84 14.57 -14.32
N ALA A 38 2.29 13.40 -14.60
CA ALA A 38 2.82 12.16 -14.06
C ALA A 38 4.25 11.94 -14.55
N ALA A 39 5.11 11.42 -13.68
CA ALA A 39 6.53 11.25 -13.97
C ALA A 39 7.09 9.97 -13.36
N LEU A 40 8.13 9.43 -14.01
CA LEU A 40 9.01 8.40 -13.47
C LEU A 40 10.38 8.99 -13.21
N PHE A 41 10.91 8.79 -12.00
CA PHE A 41 12.24 9.22 -11.59
C PHE A 41 13.16 8.00 -11.50
N ARG A 42 14.27 8.00 -12.24
CA ARG A 42 15.26 6.92 -12.30
C ARG A 42 16.65 7.49 -12.13
N GLY A 43 17.21 7.41 -10.92
CA GLY A 43 18.42 8.15 -10.61
C GLY A 43 18.25 9.62 -10.98
N ASN A 44 19.18 10.19 -11.74
CA ASN A 44 19.14 11.60 -12.18
C ASN A 44 18.23 11.88 -13.39
N GLN A 45 17.47 10.89 -13.87
CA GLN A 45 16.60 11.03 -15.02
C GLN A 45 15.14 11.16 -14.60
N VAL A 46 14.43 12.08 -15.24
CA VAL A 46 12.98 12.23 -15.11
C VAL A 46 12.34 11.99 -16.46
N THR A 47 11.42 11.02 -16.53
CA THR A 47 10.60 10.75 -17.70
C THR A 47 9.19 11.25 -17.43
N LEU A 48 8.76 12.29 -18.14
CA LEU A 48 7.37 12.75 -18.09
C LEU A 48 6.50 11.78 -18.90
N ILE A 49 5.37 11.39 -18.33
CA ILE A 49 4.37 10.58 -19.01
C ILE A 49 3.55 11.51 -19.93
N PRO A 50 3.33 11.16 -21.21
CA PRO A 50 2.55 12.00 -22.12
C PRO A 50 1.15 12.28 -21.56
N PRO A 51 0.68 13.54 -21.59
CA PRO A 51 -0.61 13.89 -21.01
C PRO A 51 -1.77 13.28 -21.81
N GLN A 52 -2.87 12.98 -21.13
CA GLN A 52 -4.13 12.69 -21.80
C GLN A 52 -4.77 13.98 -22.38
N PRO A 53 -5.65 13.88 -23.40
CA PRO A 53 -6.39 15.05 -23.89
C PRO A 53 -7.16 15.75 -22.77
N GLY A 54 -6.92 17.06 -22.59
CA GLY A 54 -7.56 17.87 -21.55
C GLY A 54 -7.02 17.69 -20.13
N GLU A 55 -5.92 16.94 -19.95
CA GLU A 55 -5.33 16.68 -18.64
C GLU A 55 -4.80 17.96 -17.96
N GLN A 56 -5.34 18.25 -16.78
CA GLN A 56 -4.90 19.33 -15.90
C GLN A 56 -3.90 18.82 -14.86
N PHE A 57 -4.09 17.61 -14.35
CA PHE A 57 -3.20 17.02 -13.34
C PHE A 57 -3.08 15.52 -13.56
N ALA A 58 -1.88 14.97 -13.39
CA ALA A 58 -1.69 13.52 -13.34
C ALA A 58 -0.62 13.10 -12.33
N PHE A 59 -0.79 11.90 -11.78
CA PHE A 59 0.10 11.31 -10.77
C PHE A 59 0.21 9.79 -10.97
N VAL A 60 1.43 9.25 -10.83
CA VAL A 60 1.62 7.78 -10.78
C VAL A 60 1.17 7.28 -9.41
N ILE A 61 0.07 6.53 -9.38
CA ILE A 61 -0.53 6.02 -8.13
C ILE A 61 -0.12 4.59 -7.81
N ALA A 62 0.37 3.83 -8.80
CA ALA A 62 0.97 2.51 -8.59
C ALA A 62 2.09 2.27 -9.59
N LEU A 63 3.10 1.50 -9.20
CA LEU A 63 4.22 1.14 -10.03
C LEU A 63 4.63 -0.30 -9.70
N ASN A 64 4.79 -1.12 -10.74
CA ASN A 64 5.26 -2.50 -10.58
C ASN A 64 6.74 -2.63 -10.98
N ASP A 65 7.34 -3.80 -10.77
CA ASP A 65 8.76 -4.06 -11.05
C ASP A 65 9.08 -4.16 -12.54
N ASN A 66 8.05 -4.25 -13.39
CA ASN A 66 8.18 -4.18 -14.83
C ASN A 66 8.11 -2.74 -15.37
N ASP A 67 8.33 -1.73 -14.51
CA ASP A 67 8.21 -0.30 -14.82
C ASP A 67 6.86 0.08 -15.47
N THR A 68 5.81 -0.69 -15.20
CA THR A 68 4.45 -0.35 -15.62
C THR A 68 3.83 0.54 -14.56
N ALA A 69 3.42 1.73 -14.95
CA ALA A 69 2.83 2.71 -14.07
C ALA A 69 1.31 2.77 -14.27
N LEU A 70 0.56 2.71 -13.17
CA LEU A 70 -0.84 3.11 -13.14
C LEU A 70 -0.88 4.61 -12.87
N VAL A 71 -1.41 5.37 -13.83
CA VAL A 71 -1.50 6.81 -13.77
C VAL A 71 -2.94 7.21 -13.55
N TRP A 72 -3.17 8.03 -12.53
CA TRP A 72 -4.41 8.75 -12.33
C TRP A 72 -4.28 10.11 -13.01
N SER A 73 -5.20 10.42 -13.94
CA SER A 73 -5.23 11.64 -14.73
C SER A 73 -6.55 12.36 -14.50
N PHE A 74 -6.52 13.67 -14.33
CA PHE A 74 -7.67 14.51 -14.00
C PHE A 74 -7.86 15.59 -15.06
N THR A 75 -9.09 15.68 -15.56
CA THR A 75 -9.57 16.69 -16.50
C THR A 75 -10.72 17.48 -15.86
N ASP A 76 -11.24 18.47 -16.59
CA ASP A 76 -12.48 19.18 -16.26
C ASP A 76 -13.72 18.26 -16.19
N THR A 77 -13.70 17.17 -16.95
CA THR A 77 -14.79 16.19 -17.04
C THR A 77 -14.66 15.05 -16.03
N GLY A 78 -13.52 14.92 -15.35
CA GLY A 78 -13.33 14.00 -14.24
C GLY A 78 -12.00 13.24 -14.27
N ALA A 79 -11.97 12.13 -13.55
CA ALA A 79 -10.79 11.27 -13.44
C ALA A 79 -10.79 10.17 -14.52
N THR A 80 -9.64 9.97 -15.15
CA THR A 80 -9.34 8.82 -16.00
C THR A 80 -8.11 8.10 -15.48
N PHE A 81 -7.90 6.87 -15.95
CA PHE A 81 -6.75 6.06 -15.59
C PHE A 81 -6.10 5.51 -16.85
N VAL A 82 -4.78 5.54 -16.89
CA VAL A 82 -4.00 4.92 -17.97
C VAL A 82 -2.92 4.02 -17.39
N LEU A 83 -2.62 2.95 -18.11
CA LEU A 83 -1.38 2.22 -17.92
C LEU A 83 -0.30 2.83 -18.81
N TYR A 84 0.78 3.29 -18.22
CA TYR A 84 1.96 3.70 -18.95
C TYR A 84 3.01 2.61 -18.90
N ARG A 85 3.50 2.22 -20.08
CA ARG A 85 4.58 1.25 -20.24
C ARG A 85 5.34 1.55 -21.53
N ASP A 86 6.67 1.53 -21.46
CA ASP A 86 7.54 1.63 -22.63
C ASP A 86 7.20 2.83 -23.55
N GLY A 87 6.95 4.00 -22.95
CA GLY A 87 6.60 5.22 -23.70
C GLY A 87 5.13 5.34 -24.10
N THR A 88 4.31 4.31 -23.89
CA THR A 88 2.95 4.24 -24.40
C THR A 88 1.91 4.30 -23.27
N PRO A 89 1.10 5.38 -23.18
CA PRO A 89 -0.07 5.40 -22.31
C PRO A 89 -1.25 4.68 -22.97
N THR A 90 -1.85 3.73 -22.25
CA THR A 90 -3.04 2.96 -22.69
C THR A 90 -4.20 3.24 -21.74
N PRO A 91 -5.32 3.81 -22.20
CA PRO A 91 -6.49 4.03 -21.36
C PRO A 91 -7.03 2.74 -20.75
N ILE A 92 -7.38 2.78 -19.47
CA ILE A 92 -8.02 1.67 -18.77
C ILE A 92 -9.53 1.87 -18.81
N ASN A 93 -10.23 0.89 -19.36
CA ASN A 93 -11.68 0.83 -19.28
C ASN A 93 -12.10 -0.05 -18.09
N PHE A 94 -12.39 0.59 -16.96
CA PHE A 94 -13.13 -0.04 -15.88
C PHE A 94 -14.57 -0.21 -16.39
N ARG A 95 -14.90 -1.41 -16.86
CA ARG A 95 -16.23 -1.76 -17.40
C ARG A 95 -17.33 -1.31 -16.46
N GLN A 96 -18.57 -1.18 -16.96
CA GLN A 96 -19.73 -0.66 -16.22
C GLN A 96 -19.94 -1.20 -14.79
N ASN A 97 -19.52 -2.44 -14.51
CA ASN A 97 -19.68 -3.07 -13.19
C ASN A 97 -18.60 -2.65 -12.18
N ILE A 98 -17.48 -2.10 -12.62
CA ILE A 98 -16.48 -1.43 -11.79
C ILE A 98 -16.67 0.05 -12.08
N THR A 99 -17.62 0.69 -11.40
CA THR A 99 -17.71 2.14 -11.42
C THR A 99 -16.38 2.66 -10.88
N ALA A 100 -15.61 3.30 -11.76
CA ALA A 100 -14.43 4.06 -11.38
C ALA A 100 -14.90 5.29 -10.61
N SER A 101 -15.38 5.06 -9.40
CA SER A 101 -16.00 6.09 -8.61
C SER A 101 -14.91 7.04 -8.13
N TYR A 102 -15.21 8.28 -8.47
CA TYR A 102 -14.53 9.51 -8.13
C TYR A 102 -14.33 9.58 -6.62
N PHE A 103 -13.09 9.49 -6.14
CA PHE A 103 -12.74 10.04 -4.84
C PHE A 103 -11.77 11.20 -5.06
N PRO A 104 -12.22 12.45 -4.87
CA PRO A 104 -11.36 13.61 -4.84
C PRO A 104 -10.67 13.59 -3.48
N PHE A 105 -9.34 13.64 -3.46
CA PHE A 105 -8.57 14.14 -2.32
C PHE A 105 -8.92 13.57 -0.93
N VAL A 106 -8.27 12.49 -0.49
CA VAL A 106 -7.68 12.56 0.85
C VAL A 106 -6.42 11.71 0.94
N PHE A 107 -5.33 12.36 1.33
CA PHE A 107 -4.03 11.80 1.70
C PHE A 107 -4.05 10.94 2.98
N THR A 108 -5.23 10.47 3.40
CA THR A 108 -5.43 9.75 4.65
C THR A 108 -6.08 8.40 4.37
N ALA A 109 -5.30 7.35 4.63
CA ALA A 109 -5.71 5.96 4.80
C ALA A 109 -6.23 5.22 3.54
N GLY A 110 -5.35 4.37 2.99
CA GLY A 110 -5.73 3.01 2.57
C GLY A 110 -6.85 2.87 1.54
N PHE A 111 -6.67 3.38 0.33
CA PHE A 111 -7.39 2.83 -0.82
C PHE A 111 -6.36 2.64 -1.93
N CYS A 112 -5.49 1.64 -1.79
CA CYS A 112 -4.52 1.37 -2.83
C CYS A 112 -5.26 0.88 -4.07
N ARG A 113 -5.02 1.52 -5.21
CA ARG A 113 -5.14 0.83 -6.49
C ARG A 113 -3.78 0.23 -6.77
N CYS A 114 -3.48 -0.91 -6.16
CA CYS A 114 -2.17 -1.52 -6.30
C CYS A 114 -2.08 -2.23 -7.66
N LEU A 115 -0.85 -2.41 -8.15
CA LEU A 115 -0.57 -2.99 -9.46
C LEU A 115 0.55 -4.03 -9.28
N ASN A 116 0.28 -5.28 -9.68
CA ASN A 116 1.31 -6.32 -9.67
C ASN A 116 2.01 -6.48 -11.04
N ASN A 117 3.04 -7.33 -11.10
CA ASN A 117 3.83 -7.58 -12.32
C ASN A 117 3.02 -8.32 -13.40
N ASN A 118 1.92 -8.96 -13.02
CA ASN A 118 0.98 -9.65 -13.90
C ASN A 118 -0.09 -8.72 -14.51
N GLN A 119 0.07 -7.40 -14.31
CA GLN A 119 -0.86 -6.35 -14.74
C GLN A 119 -2.28 -6.56 -14.22
N LEU A 120 -2.36 -7.04 -12.97
CA LEU A 120 -3.59 -7.05 -12.21
C LEU A 120 -3.62 -5.80 -11.35
N ILE A 121 -4.76 -5.11 -11.41
CA ILE A 121 -5.09 -3.98 -10.55
C ILE A 121 -6.13 -4.47 -9.55
N ASP A 122 -5.97 -4.12 -8.28
CA ASP A 122 -7.05 -4.21 -7.30
C ASP A 122 -7.58 -2.82 -6.92
N GLY A 123 -8.65 -2.83 -6.14
CA GLY A 123 -9.18 -1.64 -5.49
C GLY A 123 -10.63 -1.87 -5.07
N THR A 124 -11.31 -0.78 -4.78
CA THR A 124 -12.71 -0.78 -4.37
C THR A 124 -13.58 -0.10 -5.42
N SER A 125 -14.62 -0.78 -5.89
CA SER A 125 -15.69 -0.18 -6.67
C SER A 125 -16.65 0.51 -5.70
N TYR A 126 -16.77 1.82 -5.80
CA TYR A 126 -17.62 2.60 -4.92
C TYR A 126 -19.00 2.83 -5.54
N PHE A 127 -20.05 2.54 -4.78
CA PHE A 127 -21.45 2.74 -5.17
C PHE A 127 -22.22 3.57 -4.14
N GLY A 128 -21.56 4.56 -3.53
CA GLY A 128 -22.02 5.08 -2.24
C GLY A 128 -21.74 4.03 -1.17
N PHE A 129 -21.52 4.43 0.08
CA PHE A 129 -21.21 3.53 1.21
C PHE A 129 -22.18 2.35 1.46
N ASN A 130 -23.19 2.17 0.61
CA ASN A 130 -24.06 1.00 0.51
C ASN A 130 -23.68 0.16 -0.72
N GLY A 131 -22.86 -0.87 -0.50
CA GLY A 131 -22.57 -1.88 -1.52
C GLY A 131 -21.19 -1.77 -2.17
N ASP A 132 -20.25 -1.09 -1.53
CA ASP A 132 -18.84 -1.13 -1.95
C ASP A 132 -18.37 -2.58 -2.10
N ARG A 133 -17.61 -2.83 -3.17
CA ARG A 133 -17.01 -4.13 -3.44
C ARG A 133 -15.55 -3.97 -3.77
N ALA A 134 -14.73 -4.91 -3.30
CA ALA A 134 -13.40 -5.06 -3.82
C ALA A 134 -13.49 -5.53 -5.28
N PHE A 135 -12.50 -5.21 -6.09
CA PHE A 135 -12.39 -5.75 -7.44
C PHE A 135 -10.96 -6.14 -7.76
N ARG A 136 -10.83 -6.98 -8.80
CA ARG A 136 -9.57 -7.30 -9.46
C ARG A 136 -9.75 -7.16 -10.96
N LEU A 137 -8.93 -6.35 -11.61
CA LEU A 137 -8.96 -6.10 -13.04
C LEU A 137 -7.68 -6.62 -13.69
N ASN A 138 -7.81 -7.52 -14.67
CA ASN A 138 -6.72 -7.89 -15.56
C ASN A 138 -6.69 -6.94 -16.76
N THR A 139 -5.69 -6.07 -16.83
CA THR A 139 -5.64 -5.03 -17.86
C THR A 139 -5.28 -5.55 -19.25
N ARG A 140 -4.71 -6.76 -19.34
CA ARG A 140 -4.33 -7.38 -20.63
C ARG A 140 -5.54 -7.77 -21.48
N ASN A 141 -6.64 -8.16 -20.84
CA ASN A 141 -7.87 -8.59 -21.50
C ASN A 141 -9.11 -7.79 -21.04
N GLY A 142 -8.92 -6.82 -20.14
CA GLY A 142 -9.98 -6.02 -19.54
C GLY A 142 -10.99 -6.83 -18.74
N LEU A 143 -10.66 -8.05 -18.30
CA LEU A 143 -11.54 -8.87 -17.46
C LEU A 143 -11.46 -8.38 -16.02
N GLY A 144 -12.57 -7.82 -15.53
CA GLY A 144 -12.77 -7.46 -14.14
C GLY A 144 -13.54 -8.54 -13.38
N THR A 145 -13.15 -8.79 -12.14
CA THR A 145 -13.84 -9.65 -11.18
C THR A 145 -14.24 -8.80 -9.99
N ILE A 146 -15.53 -8.79 -9.65
CA ILE A 146 -16.00 -8.25 -8.38
C ILE A 146 -15.72 -9.29 -7.30
N LEU A 147 -15.21 -8.83 -6.17
CA LEU A 147 -14.81 -9.65 -5.04
C LEU A 147 -15.85 -9.43 -3.94
N ASP A 148 -16.70 -10.43 -3.75
CA ASP A 148 -17.78 -10.38 -2.76
C ASP A 148 -17.24 -10.46 -1.34
N PRO A 149 -17.97 -9.88 -0.36
CA PRO A 149 -17.63 -10.03 1.06
C PRO A 149 -17.68 -11.50 1.51
N PHE A 150 -17.25 -11.74 2.74
CA PHE A 150 -17.23 -13.06 3.35
C PHE A 150 -18.64 -13.70 3.34
N PRO A 151 -18.81 -14.86 2.70
CA PRO A 151 -20.14 -15.45 2.50
C PRO A 151 -20.77 -16.01 3.78
N GLY A 152 -20.01 -16.16 4.86
CA GLY A 152 -20.49 -16.75 6.11
C GLY A 152 -21.23 -15.78 7.04
N ASP A 153 -21.26 -14.48 6.73
CA ASP A 153 -22.05 -13.49 7.47
C ASP A 153 -22.84 -12.61 6.48
N PRO A 154 -24.17 -12.79 6.36
CA PRO A 154 -24.97 -12.02 5.41
C PRO A 154 -25.13 -10.54 5.81
N THR A 155 -24.71 -10.15 7.02
CA THR A 155 -24.69 -8.75 7.44
C THR A 155 -23.47 -8.01 6.92
N GLU A 156 -22.39 -8.72 6.56
CA GLU A 156 -21.22 -8.17 5.87
C GLU A 156 -21.54 -7.97 4.40
N ASN A 157 -21.99 -6.76 4.08
CA ASN A 157 -22.41 -6.40 2.74
C ASN A 157 -21.44 -5.41 2.05
N LEU A 158 -20.27 -5.16 2.64
CA LEU A 158 -19.23 -4.29 2.11
C LEU A 158 -17.91 -5.04 2.00
N ALA A 159 -17.19 -4.78 0.92
CA ALA A 159 -15.84 -5.29 0.71
C ALA A 159 -14.94 -4.20 0.15
N TRP A 160 -13.74 -4.04 0.71
CA TRP A 160 -12.73 -3.10 0.24
C TRP A 160 -11.44 -3.84 -0.12
N GLY A 161 -10.87 -3.52 -1.28
CA GLY A 161 -9.58 -4.05 -1.75
C GLY A 161 -8.48 -3.05 -1.43
N GLU A 162 -7.45 -3.50 -0.72
CA GLU A 162 -6.40 -2.64 -0.16
C GLU A 162 -5.02 -2.88 -0.79
N ALA A 163 -4.77 -4.07 -1.32
CA ALA A 163 -3.52 -4.38 -1.98
C ALA A 163 -3.64 -5.67 -2.82
N ILE A 164 -2.75 -5.83 -3.81
CA ILE A 164 -2.57 -7.06 -4.60
C ILE A 164 -1.13 -7.60 -4.55
N ASN A 165 -0.94 -8.93 -4.49
CA ASN A 165 0.38 -9.59 -4.55
C ASN A 165 0.66 -10.16 -5.95
N GLN A 166 1.84 -10.76 -6.16
CA GLN A 166 2.22 -11.31 -7.45
C GLN A 166 1.42 -12.55 -7.86
N ALA A 167 0.87 -13.30 -6.90
CA ALA A 167 -0.05 -14.41 -7.18
C ALA A 167 -1.44 -13.93 -7.67
N GLY A 168 -1.74 -12.64 -7.54
CA GLY A 168 -3.05 -12.07 -7.84
C GLY A 168 -4.09 -12.28 -6.74
N ASP A 169 -3.62 -12.67 -5.55
CA ASP A 169 -4.42 -12.62 -4.33
C ASP A 169 -4.61 -11.14 -3.94
N VAL A 170 -5.81 -10.78 -3.47
CA VAL A 170 -6.15 -9.40 -3.07
C VAL A 170 -6.35 -9.37 -1.56
N LEU A 171 -5.64 -8.50 -0.86
CA LEU A 171 -5.84 -8.22 0.55
C LEU A 171 -6.95 -7.18 0.73
N GLY A 172 -7.74 -7.31 1.78
CA GLY A 172 -8.64 -6.24 2.17
C GLY A 172 -9.63 -6.63 3.26
N TYR A 173 -10.77 -5.95 3.23
CA TYR A 173 -11.78 -6.01 4.27
C TYR A 173 -13.09 -6.62 3.77
N SER A 174 -13.73 -7.42 4.62
CA SER A 174 -15.16 -7.74 4.54
C SER A 174 -15.83 -7.25 5.80
N PHE A 175 -16.84 -6.40 5.71
CA PHE A 175 -17.36 -5.71 6.88
C PHE A 175 -18.80 -5.22 6.70
N LYS A 176 -19.33 -4.67 7.80
CA LYS A 176 -20.58 -3.91 7.78
C LYS A 176 -20.41 -2.60 8.52
N ILE A 177 -21.13 -1.58 8.05
CA ILE A 177 -21.27 -0.33 8.80
C ILE A 177 -22.47 -0.47 9.74
N GLY A 178 -22.37 0.11 10.94
CA GLY A 178 -23.46 0.17 11.91
C GLY A 178 -23.12 -0.48 13.25
N ARG A 179 -24.12 -0.63 14.12
CA ARG A 179 -23.94 -1.22 15.46
C ARG A 179 -24.64 -2.60 15.53
N PRO A 180 -23.97 -3.65 16.02
CA PRO A 180 -22.53 -3.69 16.32
C PRO A 180 -21.70 -3.66 15.04
N TYR A 181 -20.61 -2.90 15.06
CA TYR A 181 -19.63 -2.89 13.98
C TYR A 181 -18.76 -4.14 14.08
N HIS A 182 -18.42 -4.72 12.93
CA HIS A 182 -17.33 -5.68 12.84
C HIS A 182 -16.73 -5.64 11.43
N GLU A 183 -15.48 -6.04 11.35
CA GLU A 183 -14.75 -6.23 10.11
C GLU A 183 -13.93 -7.52 10.15
N ARG A 184 -13.66 -8.05 8.96
CA ARG A 184 -12.73 -9.15 8.73
C ARG A 184 -11.61 -8.65 7.86
N ILE A 185 -10.39 -8.89 8.32
CA ILE A 185 -9.20 -8.73 7.51
C ILE A 185 -8.93 -10.09 6.86
N GLY A 186 -8.78 -10.11 5.54
CA GLY A 186 -8.61 -11.35 4.80
C GLY A 186 -8.11 -11.15 3.40
N VAL A 187 -8.03 -12.26 2.68
CA VAL A 187 -7.45 -12.31 1.34
C VAL A 187 -8.43 -13.00 0.39
N TRP A 188 -8.78 -12.35 -0.72
CA TRP A 188 -9.43 -13.03 -1.84
C TRP A 188 -8.39 -13.78 -2.64
N GLY A 189 -8.58 -15.09 -2.78
CA GLY A 189 -7.73 -15.91 -3.63
C GLY A 189 -7.89 -15.63 -5.13
N SER A 190 -7.08 -16.30 -5.95
CA SER A 190 -7.25 -16.32 -7.41
C SER A 190 -8.66 -16.74 -7.86
N ASN A 191 -9.33 -17.60 -7.10
CA ASN A 191 -10.72 -18.04 -7.33
C ASN A 191 -11.80 -17.03 -6.89
N GLY A 192 -11.43 -15.90 -6.29
CA GLY A 192 -12.36 -14.89 -5.79
C GLY A 192 -13.00 -15.22 -4.43
N VAL A 193 -12.58 -16.30 -3.76
CA VAL A 193 -13.07 -16.66 -2.42
C VAL A 193 -12.30 -15.89 -1.36
N PHE A 194 -13.01 -15.30 -0.39
CA PHE A 194 -12.43 -14.59 0.75
C PHE A 194 -12.00 -15.54 1.87
N TYR A 195 -10.73 -15.46 2.28
CA TYR A 195 -10.14 -16.21 3.38
C TYR A 195 -9.84 -15.27 4.56
N THR A 196 -10.57 -15.43 5.66
CA THR A 196 -10.41 -14.61 6.86
C THR A 196 -9.08 -14.91 7.58
N TYR A 197 -8.35 -13.85 7.93
CA TYR A 197 -7.19 -13.90 8.82
C TYR A 197 -7.54 -13.42 10.23
N LEU A 198 -8.29 -12.33 10.34
CA LEU A 198 -8.73 -11.77 11.63
C LEU A 198 -10.18 -11.30 11.55
N VAL A 199 -10.81 -11.24 12.72
CA VAL A 199 -12.13 -10.63 12.92
C VAL A 199 -11.98 -9.61 14.03
N GLU A 200 -12.40 -8.39 13.76
CA GLU A 200 -12.22 -7.23 14.66
C GLU A 200 -13.55 -6.48 14.81
N ASN A 201 -13.71 -5.79 15.94
CA ASN A 201 -14.88 -4.95 16.23
C ASN A 201 -14.51 -3.45 16.27
N GLU A 202 -13.35 -3.11 15.73
CA GLU A 202 -12.75 -1.78 15.67
C GLU A 202 -12.26 -1.58 14.25
N SER A 203 -12.36 -0.36 13.73
CA SER A 203 -11.95 -0.07 12.35
C SER A 203 -10.44 0.06 12.28
N SER A 204 -9.82 -0.68 11.35
CA SER A 204 -8.42 -0.53 11.01
C SER A 204 -8.22 0.42 9.82
N ASN A 205 -7.08 1.13 9.79
CA ASN A 205 -6.86 2.28 8.90
C ASN A 205 -6.02 1.97 7.66
N GLY A 206 -5.44 0.77 7.55
CA GLY A 206 -4.64 0.42 6.38
C GLY A 206 -4.01 -0.96 6.49
N LEU A 207 -3.91 -1.61 5.34
CA LEU A 207 -3.28 -2.91 5.22
C LEU A 207 -2.14 -2.87 4.21
N LEU A 208 -1.09 -3.61 4.51
CA LEU A 208 -0.03 -3.96 3.56
C LEU A 208 0.10 -5.48 3.56
N PHE A 209 0.51 -6.05 2.44
CA PHE A 209 0.94 -7.43 2.39
C PHE A 209 1.96 -7.67 1.28
N ASN A 210 2.73 -8.74 1.44
CA ASN A 210 3.74 -9.15 0.47
C ASN A 210 3.41 -10.52 -0.15
N ASP A 211 4.29 -11.00 -1.04
CA ASP A 211 4.10 -12.29 -1.72
C ASP A 211 4.16 -13.49 -0.77
N ASN A 212 4.80 -13.31 0.39
CA ASN A 212 4.86 -14.30 1.46
C ASN A 212 3.62 -14.27 2.37
N LYS A 213 2.57 -13.52 2.00
CA LYS A 213 1.30 -13.39 2.72
C LYS A 213 1.46 -12.86 4.15
N LEU A 214 2.57 -12.15 4.43
CA LEU A 214 2.70 -11.39 5.66
C LEU A 214 1.81 -10.16 5.55
N ILE A 215 0.80 -10.07 6.41
CA ILE A 215 -0.09 -8.90 6.48
C ILE A 215 0.42 -7.97 7.58
N VAL A 216 0.40 -6.67 7.30
CA VAL A 216 0.68 -5.60 8.25
C VAL A 216 -0.55 -4.72 8.34
N ILE A 217 -1.05 -4.52 9.56
CA ILE A 217 -2.10 -3.54 9.87
C ILE A 217 -1.37 -2.29 10.34
N THR A 218 -1.60 -1.16 9.69
CA THR A 218 -0.84 0.08 9.92
C THR A 218 -1.75 1.19 10.41
N SER A 219 -1.23 2.04 11.29
CA SER A 219 -1.93 3.21 11.82
C SER A 219 -3.27 2.89 12.51
N PHE A 220 -3.36 1.75 13.19
CA PHE A 220 -4.55 1.37 13.94
C PHE A 220 -4.82 2.39 15.06
N ASP A 221 -6.01 3.01 15.05
CA ASP A 221 -6.38 4.00 16.05
C ASP A 221 -6.64 3.31 17.39
N SER A 222 -5.73 3.49 18.35
CA SER A 222 -5.97 3.03 19.71
C SER A 222 -6.80 4.10 20.42
N GLN A 223 -7.97 3.75 20.95
CA GLN A 223 -8.90 4.70 21.57
C GLN A 223 -8.22 5.58 22.64
N GLY A 224 -7.72 6.75 22.24
CA GLY A 224 -7.00 7.69 23.10
C GLY A 224 -5.48 7.49 23.23
N GLY A 225 -4.86 6.60 22.46
CA GLY A 225 -3.41 6.37 22.44
C GLY A 225 -2.75 6.69 21.10
N PRO A 226 -1.41 6.56 21.00
CA PRO A 226 -0.73 6.68 19.70
C PRO A 226 -1.19 5.55 18.76
N PRO A 227 -1.16 5.75 17.43
CA PRO A 227 -1.46 4.70 16.48
C PRO A 227 -0.53 3.51 16.65
N ILE A 228 -1.07 2.29 16.52
CA ILE A 228 -0.32 1.04 16.67
C ILE A 228 -0.26 0.34 15.32
N SER A 229 0.86 -0.31 15.03
CA SER A 229 0.97 -1.23 13.89
C SER A 229 1.07 -2.67 14.36
N TYR A 230 0.45 -3.59 13.63
CA TYR A 230 0.46 -5.01 13.92
C TYR A 230 0.98 -5.81 12.73
N ILE A 231 1.54 -6.98 13.00
CA ILE A 231 1.75 -8.01 11.99
C ILE A 231 0.79 -9.17 12.20
N VAL A 232 0.34 -9.76 11.10
CA VAL A 232 -0.57 -10.91 11.08
C VAL A 232 0.13 -12.02 10.28
N PRO A 233 1.01 -12.81 10.92
CA PRO A 233 1.84 -13.78 10.23
C PRO A 233 1.06 -15.02 9.77
N ARG A 234 -0.14 -15.25 10.34
CA ARG A 234 -1.04 -16.36 10.02
C ARG A 234 -2.45 -16.09 10.57
N PRO A 235 -3.49 -16.79 10.10
CA PRO A 235 -4.84 -16.63 10.61
C PRO A 235 -4.94 -16.77 12.13
N GLY A 236 -5.71 -15.88 12.74
CA GLY A 236 -5.97 -15.84 14.19
C GLY A 236 -4.82 -15.29 15.04
N VAL A 237 -3.71 -14.85 14.44
CA VAL A 237 -2.55 -14.34 15.18
C VAL A 237 -2.30 -12.89 14.81
N ARG A 238 -2.39 -11.99 15.79
CA ARG A 238 -2.03 -10.57 15.68
C ARG A 238 -0.94 -10.26 16.69
N LEU A 239 0.18 -9.73 16.23
CA LEU A 239 1.32 -9.35 17.07
C LEU A 239 1.55 -7.85 16.97
N ASN A 240 1.66 -7.17 18.11
CA ASN A 240 2.05 -5.76 18.14
C ASN A 240 3.48 -5.64 17.59
N LEU A 241 3.66 -4.82 16.55
CA LEU A 241 4.95 -4.67 15.89
C LEU A 241 6.01 -4.11 16.84
N ALA A 242 5.64 -3.21 17.75
CA ALA A 242 6.56 -2.63 18.72
C ALA A 242 7.19 -3.68 19.64
N ASP A 243 6.44 -4.74 19.98
CA ASP A 243 6.91 -5.83 20.85
C ASP A 243 7.93 -6.75 20.14
N LEU A 244 8.01 -6.68 18.81
CA LEU A 244 8.91 -7.48 17.99
C LEU A 244 10.22 -6.77 17.68
N VAL A 245 10.29 -5.47 17.97
CA VAL A 245 11.39 -4.60 17.60
C VAL A 245 12.30 -4.38 18.80
N VAL A 246 13.61 -4.54 18.59
CA VAL A 246 14.63 -4.25 19.61
C VAL A 246 15.30 -2.93 19.35
N ASN A 247 15.66 -2.22 20.42
CA ASN A 247 16.33 -0.91 20.37
C ASN A 247 15.51 0.18 19.66
N LEU A 248 14.17 0.13 19.75
CA LEU A 248 13.35 1.27 19.34
C LEU A 248 13.75 2.49 20.19
N PRO A 249 14.21 3.60 19.58
CA PRO A 249 14.66 4.75 20.36
C PRO A 249 13.58 5.28 21.28
N ALA A 250 13.97 5.75 22.47
CA ALA A 250 13.02 6.31 23.43
C ALA A 250 12.24 7.49 22.78
N GLY A 251 10.92 7.48 22.96
CA GLY A 251 10.03 8.49 22.37
C GLY A 251 9.70 8.26 20.89
N GLN A 252 10.18 7.19 20.25
CA GLN A 252 9.73 6.75 18.94
C GLN A 252 8.64 5.69 19.05
N ASP A 253 7.75 5.68 18.07
CA ASP A 253 6.74 4.64 17.86
C ASP A 253 6.79 4.13 16.42
N LEU A 254 6.02 3.09 16.15
CA LEU A 254 5.87 2.48 14.83
C LEU A 254 4.47 2.77 14.28
N ALA A 255 4.05 4.04 14.36
CA ALA A 255 2.68 4.44 14.08
C ALA A 255 2.21 4.09 12.67
N ARG A 256 3.02 4.35 11.64
CA ARG A 256 2.63 4.11 10.24
C ARG A 256 3.70 3.37 9.48
N ILE A 257 3.44 2.12 9.14
CA ILE A 257 4.14 1.41 8.08
C ILE A 257 3.62 1.90 6.73
N LYS A 258 4.55 2.27 5.85
CA LYS A 258 4.28 2.83 4.53
C LYS A 258 4.47 1.80 3.42
N ASP A 259 5.42 0.88 3.60
CA ASP A 259 5.74 -0.15 2.61
C ASP A 259 6.41 -1.37 3.25
N LEU A 260 6.35 -2.51 2.56
CA LEU A 260 6.83 -3.82 2.97
C LEU A 260 7.41 -4.58 1.77
N ASN A 261 8.64 -5.08 1.88
CA ASN A 261 9.21 -5.95 0.86
C ASN A 261 8.87 -7.45 1.11
N ASN A 262 9.25 -8.31 0.16
CA ASN A 262 9.06 -9.76 0.28
C ASN A 262 9.89 -10.41 1.41
N HIS A 263 11.00 -9.81 1.82
CA HIS A 263 11.78 -10.28 2.97
C HIS A 263 11.04 -10.06 4.30
N GLY A 264 10.17 -9.06 4.36
CA GLY A 264 9.50 -8.65 5.60
C GLY A 264 10.09 -7.37 6.21
N ASP A 265 11.00 -6.71 5.49
CA ASP A 265 11.52 -5.40 5.89
C ASP A 265 10.48 -4.33 5.59
N MET A 266 10.41 -3.33 6.46
CA MET A 266 9.38 -2.30 6.42
C MET A 266 10.00 -0.91 6.48
N ILE A 267 9.40 0.03 5.79
CA ILE A 267 9.65 1.46 6.01
C ILE A 267 8.41 2.12 6.58
N GLY A 268 8.62 3.15 7.38
CA GLY A 268 7.51 3.83 8.03
C GLY A 268 7.86 5.18 8.60
N SER A 269 6.91 5.75 9.33
CA SER A 269 7.07 6.97 10.10
C SER A 269 6.38 6.88 11.45
N SER A 270 6.99 7.49 12.46
CA SER A 270 6.40 7.63 13.79
C SER A 270 5.41 8.80 13.87
N THR A 271 4.68 8.92 14.99
CA THR A 271 3.82 10.08 15.26
C THR A 271 4.59 11.41 15.28
N SER A 272 5.88 11.38 15.61
CA SER A 272 6.78 12.54 15.54
C SER A 272 7.26 12.88 14.13
N SER A 273 6.76 12.18 13.10
CA SER A 273 7.19 12.28 11.70
C SER A 273 8.63 11.82 11.44
N ALA A 274 9.30 11.18 12.41
CA ALA A 274 10.59 10.54 12.16
C ALA A 274 10.38 9.31 11.27
N ASN A 275 11.18 9.18 10.21
CA ASN A 275 11.14 8.00 9.34
C ASN A 275 12.01 6.88 9.90
N PHE A 276 11.63 5.63 9.67
CA PHE A 276 12.40 4.47 10.10
C PHE A 276 12.45 3.38 9.03
N LEU A 277 13.47 2.53 9.15
CA LEU A 277 13.60 1.27 8.44
C LEU A 277 13.62 0.14 9.47
N LEU A 278 12.72 -0.83 9.33
CA LEU A 278 12.70 -2.06 10.10
C LEU A 278 13.27 -3.19 9.25
N LEU A 279 14.40 -3.75 9.68
CA LEU A 279 14.99 -4.92 9.04
C LEU A 279 14.56 -6.17 9.79
N ARG A 280 14.05 -7.16 9.06
CA ARG A 280 13.73 -8.46 9.64
C ARG A 280 15.02 -9.25 9.81
N LEU A 281 15.23 -9.80 11.01
CA LEU A 281 16.31 -10.76 11.26
C LEU A 281 15.87 -12.18 10.94
N GLU A 282 16.72 -12.93 10.27
CA GLU A 282 16.55 -14.36 10.08
C GLU A 282 17.04 -15.16 11.29
N SER A 283 16.57 -16.41 11.41
CA SER A 283 16.98 -17.28 12.51
C SER A 283 18.47 -17.63 12.38
N GLY A 284 19.31 -16.98 13.17
CA GLY A 284 20.76 -17.14 13.13
C GLY A 284 21.51 -15.81 13.05
N ASP A 285 20.81 -14.72 12.69
CA ASP A 285 21.38 -13.38 12.68
C ASP A 285 21.53 -12.89 14.12
N GLN A 286 22.69 -13.16 14.70
CA GLN A 286 23.16 -12.52 15.93
C GLN A 286 24.01 -11.30 15.58
N GLN A 287 23.43 -10.28 14.95
CA GLN A 287 24.15 -9.03 14.76
C GLN A 287 23.86 -8.04 15.90
N ALA A 288 24.94 -7.67 16.59
CA ALA A 288 24.99 -6.59 17.56
C ALA A 288 24.96 -5.24 16.84
N TYR A 289 23.78 -4.78 16.43
CA TYR A 289 23.61 -3.40 15.96
C TYR A 289 23.42 -2.48 17.16
N ALA A 290 24.54 -1.90 17.63
CA ALA A 290 24.55 -0.86 18.65
C ALA A 290 24.63 0.56 18.06
N THR A 291 24.64 0.71 16.73
CA THR A 291 24.81 2.03 16.10
C THR A 291 23.86 2.21 14.92
N PRO A 292 22.96 3.21 14.95
CA PRO A 292 22.12 3.58 13.80
C PRO A 292 23.00 3.88 12.57
N VAL A 293 22.70 3.28 11.42
CA VAL A 293 23.52 3.37 10.19
C VAL A 293 23.10 4.57 9.31
N VAL A 294 22.65 5.68 9.89
CA VAL A 294 22.24 6.86 9.10
C VAL A 294 22.80 8.14 9.71
N ASP A 295 23.79 8.72 9.04
CA ASP A 295 24.25 10.08 9.27
C ASP A 295 23.29 11.05 8.58
N ASN A 296 22.47 11.75 9.36
CA ASN A 296 21.52 12.76 8.87
C ASN A 296 21.75 14.06 9.66
N THR A 297 22.74 14.84 9.26
CA THR A 297 22.73 16.28 9.54
C THR A 297 21.50 16.87 8.83
N TRP A 298 20.50 17.36 9.57
CA TRP A 298 19.52 18.43 9.27
C TRP A 298 18.24 18.21 10.12
N HIS A 299 18.24 18.81 11.32
CA HIS A 299 17.12 19.17 12.25
C HIS A 299 15.87 18.28 12.45
N ALA A 300 15.76 17.07 11.92
CA ALA A 300 14.76 16.08 12.33
C ALA A 300 15.37 15.10 13.34
N LEU A 301 14.56 14.53 14.25
CA LEU A 301 14.98 13.38 15.07
C LEU A 301 15.59 12.31 14.14
N PRO A 302 16.73 11.70 14.49
CA PRO A 302 17.49 10.86 13.57
C PRO A 302 16.63 9.70 13.07
N SER A 303 16.69 9.41 11.77
CA SER A 303 16.07 8.22 11.19
C SER A 303 16.62 6.99 11.91
N ALA A 304 15.72 6.16 12.45
CA ALA A 304 16.12 4.97 13.19
C ALA A 304 16.11 3.75 12.26
N VAL A 305 17.26 3.07 12.16
CA VAL A 305 17.27 1.68 11.70
C VAL A 305 16.99 0.84 12.94
N THR A 306 15.85 0.17 12.94
CA THR A 306 15.44 -0.68 14.06
C THR A 306 15.26 -2.10 13.57
N ILE A 307 15.36 -3.05 14.48
CA ILE A 307 15.54 -4.46 14.11
C ILE A 307 14.37 -5.26 14.63
N MET A 308 13.70 -5.97 13.72
CA MET A 308 12.60 -6.86 14.05
C MET A 308 13.12 -8.29 14.24
N ARG A 309 12.89 -8.87 15.43
CA ARG A 309 13.30 -10.26 15.73
C ARG A 309 12.42 -11.25 14.98
N GLY A 310 13.02 -12.09 14.14
CA GLY A 310 12.37 -13.27 13.58
C GLY A 310 12.15 -14.37 14.62
N ARG A 311 11.05 -14.32 15.38
CA ARG A 311 10.52 -15.52 16.06
C ARG A 311 9.19 -15.93 15.45
N LEU A 312 9.28 -16.61 14.30
CA LEU A 312 8.19 -17.41 13.76
C LEU A 312 8.68 -18.86 13.56
N ARG A 313 9.07 -19.53 14.65
CA ARG A 313 9.11 -21.00 14.61
C ARG A 313 7.68 -21.51 14.75
N GLN A 314 7.23 -22.27 13.76
CA GLN A 314 6.18 -23.26 13.95
C GLN A 314 6.62 -24.15 15.13
N GLN A 315 5.91 -24.08 16.26
CA GLN A 315 5.74 -25.31 17.01
C GLN A 315 4.81 -26.15 16.15
N ALA A 316 5.41 -27.03 15.34
CA ALA A 316 4.69 -28.20 14.86
C ALA A 316 4.27 -28.98 16.12
N GLY A 317 3.04 -28.73 16.58
CA GLY A 317 2.40 -29.64 17.51
C GLY A 317 2.29 -30.99 16.83
N PRO A 318 2.43 -32.11 17.56
CA PRO A 318 2.22 -33.42 16.97
C PRO A 318 0.82 -33.46 16.37
N ALA A 319 0.73 -33.90 15.12
CA ALA A 319 -0.54 -34.18 14.47
C ALA A 319 -1.33 -35.16 15.37
N LYS A 320 -2.56 -34.78 15.72
CA LYS A 320 -3.57 -35.70 16.26
C LYS A 320 -4.46 -36.15 15.13
#